data_AF-A0A9N9EDZ9-F1
#
_entry.id   AF-A0A9N9EDZ9-F1
#
_cell.length_a   1.000
_cell.length_b   1.000
_cell.length_c   1.000
_cell.angle_alpha   90.00
_cell.angle_beta   90.00
_cell.angle_gamma   90.00
#
_symmetry.space_group_name_H-M   'P 1'
#
loop_
_entity.id
_entity.type
_entity.pdbx_description
1 polymer ?
#
loop_
_entity_poly.entity_id
_entity_poly.type
_entity_poly.pdbx_seq_one_letter_code
_entity_poly.pdbx_strand_id
1 'polypeptide(L)' 'VEQTDELKKDIQKYVADNAAPFKKLRGGVVFVDQVPKSASGKTLRKLLRARASKDFAKLNQ' A
#
# COMPACT_ATOMS: atom_id res chain seq x y z
N VAL A 1 0.15 -14.58 9.51
CA VAL A 1 1.01 -14.31 8.34
C VAL A 1 2.01 -13.27 8.75
N GLU A 2 3.29 -13.62 8.74
CA GLU A 2 4.36 -12.70 9.13
C GLU A 2 4.52 -11.61 8.06
N GLN A 3 4.69 -10.36 8.49
CA GLN A 3 4.79 -9.21 7.60
C GLN A 3 6.23 -9.08 7.08
N THR A 4 6.64 -9.98 6.19
CA THR A 4 8.00 -10.01 5.63
C THR A 4 8.13 -9.15 4.37
N ASP A 5 9.36 -8.75 4.04
CA ASP A 5 9.64 -8.04 2.78
C ASP A 5 9.47 -8.94 1.55
N GLU A 6 9.65 -10.25 1.72
CA GLU A 6 9.36 -11.25 0.69
C GLU A 6 7.88 -11.23 0.32
N LEU A 7 6.99 -11.23 1.33
CA LEU A 7 5.55 -11.17 1.10
C LEU A 7 5.12 -9.88 0.37
N LYS A 8 5.77 -8.74 0.67
CA LYS A 8 5.50 -7.50 -0.07
C LYS A 8 5.82 -7.65 -1.56
N LYS A 9 6.94 -8.30 -1.90
CA LYS A 9 7.34 -8.55 -3.29
C LYS A 9 6.39 -9.53 -3.97
N ASP A 10 5.98 -10.58 -3.27
CA ASP A 10 5.02 -11.57 -3.80
C ASP A 10 3.68 -10.93 -4.11
N ILE A 11 3.16 -10.06 -3.23
CA ILE A 11 1.93 -9.31 -3.48
C ILE A 11 2.09 -8.38 -4.70
N GLN A 12 3.23 -7.67 -4.82
CA GLN A 12 3.49 -6.81 -5.98
C GLN A 12 3.55 -7.61 -7.28
N LYS A 13 4.20 -8.78 -7.27
CA LYS A 13 4.32 -9.68 -8.41
C LYS A 13 2.94 -10.22 -8.80
N TYR A 14 2.17 -10.70 -7.83
CA TYR A 14 0.81 -11.17 -8.05
C TYR A 14 -0.05 -10.11 -8.75
N VAL A 15 -0.01 -8.85 -8.29
CA VAL A 15 -0.76 -7.76 -8.95
C VAL A 15 -0.21 -7.45 -10.33
N ALA A 16 1.11 -7.50 -10.53
CA ALA A 16 1.73 -7.24 -11.82
C ALA A 16 1.40 -8.31 -12.88
N ASP A 17 1.22 -9.56 -12.47
CA ASP A 17 0.90 -10.69 -13.34
C ASP A 17 -0.60 -10.76 -13.67
N ASN A 18 -1.47 -10.34 -12.74
CA ASN A 18 -2.93 -10.43 -12.87
C ASN A 18 -3.61 -9.14 -13.36
N ALA A 19 -2.90 -8.00 -13.39
CA ALA A 19 -3.47 -6.70 -13.75
C ALA A 19 -2.70 -6.01 -14.88
N ALA A 20 -3.42 -5.13 -15.61
CA ALA A 20 -2.84 -4.34 -16.69
C ALA A 20 -1.64 -3.47 -16.20
N PRO A 21 -0.64 -3.20 -17.07
CA PRO A 21 0.61 -2.55 -16.66
C PRO A 21 0.47 -1.19 -15.96
N PHE A 22 -0.58 -0.43 -16.23
CA PHE A 22 -0.83 0.86 -15.58
C PHE A 22 -1.32 0.73 -14.13
N LYS A 23 -1.82 -0.45 -13.72
CA LYS A 23 -2.29 -0.75 -12.35
C LYS A 23 -1.21 -1.33 -11.44
N LYS A 24 0.03 -1.49 -11.93
CA LYS A 24 1.15 -2.02 -11.14
C LYS A 24 1.39 -1.16 -9.90
N LEU A 25 1.63 -1.81 -8.77
CA LEU A 25 1.90 -1.18 -7.47
C LEU A 25 3.33 -0.62 -7.40
N ARG A 26 3.65 0.34 -8.28
CA ARG A 26 4.96 1.06 -8.27
C ARG A 26 5.20 1.79 -6.94
N GLY A 27 4.11 2.08 -6.24
CA GLY A 27 4.08 2.69 -4.91
C GLY A 27 4.59 1.77 -3.78
N GLY A 28 4.92 0.51 -4.08
CA GLY A 28 5.24 -0.48 -3.06
C GLY A 28 4.01 -0.97 -2.28
N VAL A 29 4.27 -1.78 -1.25
CA VAL A 29 3.26 -2.36 -0.35
C VAL A 29 3.70 -2.13 1.08
N VAL A 30 2.80 -1.60 1.90
CA VAL A 30 3.02 -1.37 3.32
C VAL A 30 1.88 -2.04 4.08
N PHE A 31 2.24 -2.85 5.07
CA PHE A 31 1.28 -3.45 5.97
C PHE A 31 0.89 -2.44 7.05
N VAL A 32 -0.39 -2.36 7.34
CA VAL A 32 -0.96 -1.53 8.40
C VAL A 32 -1.90 -2.39 9.21
N ASP A 33 -1.92 -2.18 10.53
CA ASP A 33 -2.79 -2.96 11.42
C ASP A 33 -4.27 -2.71 11.14
N GLN A 34 -4.61 -1.48 10.71
CA GLN A 34 -5.97 -1.10 10.40
C GLN A 34 -6.06 -0.07 9.27
N VAL A 35 -7.07 -0.26 8.40
CA VAL A 35 -7.44 0.73 7.38
C VAL A 35 -8.34 1.80 8.03
N PRO A 36 -7.98 3.09 7.99
CA PRO A 36 -8.75 4.16 8.61
C PRO A 36 -10.08 4.34 7.87
N LYS A 37 -11.18 4.27 8.62
CA LYS A 37 -12.55 4.43 8.14
C LYS A 37 -13.27 5.51 8.95
N SER A 38 -14.26 6.16 8.34
CA SER A 38 -15.20 7.03 9.05
C SER A 38 -16.12 6.22 9.97
N ALA A 39 -16.83 6.90 10.86
CA ALA A 39 -17.90 6.29 11.66
C ALA A 39 -18.97 5.57 10.82
N SER A 40 -19.15 5.98 9.56
CA SER A 40 -20.05 5.35 8.59
C SER A 40 -19.37 4.30 7.69
N GLY A 41 -18.14 3.87 8.01
CA GLY A 41 -17.40 2.85 7.27
C GLY A 41 -16.70 3.32 5.97
N LYS A 42 -16.74 4.61 5.62
CA LYS A 42 -16.08 5.13 4.42
C LYS A 42 -14.57 5.17 4.62
N THR A 43 -13.80 4.56 3.71
CA THR A 43 -12.33 4.61 3.77
C THR A 43 -11.81 6.03 3.61
N LEU A 44 -11.00 6.48 4.57
CA LEU A 44 -10.44 7.83 4.62
C LEU A 44 -9.21 7.95 3.73
N ARG A 45 -9.43 8.00 2.41
CA ARG A 45 -8.35 8.05 1.39
C ARG A 45 -7.41 9.24 1.54
N LYS A 46 -7.89 10.40 2.03
CA LYS A 46 -7.04 11.58 2.26
C LYS A 46 -5.91 11.29 3.27
N LEU A 47 -6.24 10.64 4.38
CA LEU A 47 -5.26 10.26 5.40
C LEU A 47 -4.28 9.20 4.87
N LEU A 48 -4.79 8.22 4.13
CA LEU A 48 -3.96 7.19 3.50
C LEU A 48 -2.97 7.77 2.49
N ARG A 49 -3.40 8.72 1.64
CA ARG A 49 -2.52 9.42 0.71
C ARG A 49 -1.44 10.23 1.44
N ALA A 50 -1.82 10.98 2.47
CA ALA A 50 -0.86 11.76 3.25
C ALA A 50 0.18 10.86 3.95
N ARG A 51 -0.25 9.70 4.47
CA ARG A 51 0.66 8.69 5.04
C ARG A 51 1.61 8.13 3.96
N ALA A 52 1.06 7.70 2.83
CA ALA A 52 1.87 7.19 1.72
C ALA A 52 2.92 8.21 1.27
N SER A 53 2.57 9.49 1.12
CA SER A 53 3.54 10.54 0.78
C SER A 53 4.67 10.68 1.80
N LYS A 54 4.37 10.57 3.10
CA LYS A 54 5.39 10.61 4.16
C LYS A 54 6.29 9.38 4.13
N ASP A 55 5.71 8.20 3.94
CA ASP A 55 6.45 6.95 3.84
C ASP A 55 7.38 6.96 2.62
N PHE A 56 6.90 7.52 1.50
CA PHE A 56 7.71 7.79 0.30
C PHE A 56 8.85 8.77 0.54
N ALA A 57 8.62 9.85 1.29
CA ALA A 57 9.64 10.84 1.57
C ALA A 57 10.76 10.28 2.48
N LYS A 58 10.40 9.44 3.45
CA LYS A 58 11.38 8.78 4.34
C LYS A 58 12.29 7.79 3.63
N LEU A 59 11.81 7.16 2.56
CA LEU A 59 12.58 6.13 1.84
C LEU A 59 13.62 6.74 0.88
N ASN A 60 13.47 8.02 0.53
CA ASN A 60 14.32 8.75 -0.43
C ASN A 60 15.18 9.84 0.24
N GLN A 61 15.22 9.88 1.57
CA GLN A 61 16.19 10.66 2.36
C GLN A 61 17.39 9.77 2.70
#